data_AF-M1W3D5-F1
#
_entry.id   AF-M1W3D5-F1
#
_cell.length_a   1.000
_cell.length_b   1.000
_cell.length_c   1.000
_cell.angle_alpha   90.00
_cell.angle_beta   90.00
_cell.angle_gamma   90.00
#
_symmetry.space_group_name_H-M   'P 1'
#
loop_
_entity.id
_entity.type
_entity.pdbx_description
1 polymer ?
#
loop_
_entity_poly.entity_id
_entity_poly.type
_entity_poly.pdbx_seq_one_letter_code
_entity_poly.pdbx_strand_id
1 'polypeptide(L)'
;MALEEIRLRFSVRLRKSDHSHPLASRVDAPVLLRRKTRLQRTAALLPKVERLIHTHRRYPPGSTLDPTGGLSKEAAATEFEAWYASLPPDNVAIFSDGSQTCDGKVGYGFAVYQGGKEIGCGQGSLPDFPHSVVFDAEAVGAWRGL
;
A
#
# COMPACT_ATOMS: atom_id res chain seq x y z
N MET A 1 2.41 -16.85 -27.75
CA MET A 1 3.18 -16.26 -26.64
C MET A 1 2.25 -15.62 -25.60
N ALA A 2 1.45 -14.60 -25.94
CA ALA A 2 0.60 -13.88 -24.96
C ALA A 2 -0.43 -14.74 -24.18
N LEU A 3 -1.07 -15.72 -24.81
CA LEU A 3 -2.10 -16.54 -24.15
C LEU A 3 -1.55 -17.44 -23.04
N GLU A 4 -0.38 -18.05 -23.26
CA GLU A 4 0.27 -18.88 -22.24
C GLU A 4 0.76 -18.04 -21.05
N GLU A 5 1.25 -16.83 -21.32
CA GLU A 5 1.62 -15.90 -20.26
C GLU A 5 0.41 -15.51 -19.39
N ILE A 6 -0.72 -15.19 -20.00
CA ILE A 6 -1.97 -14.89 -19.27
C ILE A 6 -2.40 -16.10 -18.43
N ARG A 7 -2.32 -17.30 -19.00
CA ARG A 7 -2.68 -18.54 -18.32
C ARG A 7 -1.76 -18.83 -17.13
N LEU A 8 -0.45 -18.57 -17.26
CA LEU A 8 0.52 -18.71 -16.18
C LEU A 8 0.28 -17.67 -15.06
N ARG A 9 0.09 -16.40 -15.41
CA ARG A 9 -0.27 -15.34 -14.45
C ARG A 9 -1.55 -15.67 -13.69
N PHE A 10 -2.55 -16.24 -14.37
CA PHE A 10 -3.78 -16.67 -13.72
C PHE A 10 -3.55 -17.87 -12.79
N SER A 11 -2.69 -18.83 -13.17
CA SER A 11 -2.28 -19.92 -12.27
C SER A 11 -1.62 -19.41 -11.00
N VAL A 12 -0.72 -18.41 -11.10
CA VAL A 12 -0.09 -17.77 -9.93
C VAL A 12 -1.15 -17.20 -8.99
N ARG A 13 -2.13 -16.44 -9.52
CA ARG A 13 -3.21 -15.87 -8.71
C ARG A 13 -4.01 -16.95 -7.99
N LEU A 14 -4.44 -18.01 -8.70
CA LEU A 14 -5.21 -19.10 -8.09
C LEU A 14 -4.47 -19.81 -6.95
N ARG A 15 -3.14 -19.94 -7.08
CA ARG A 15 -2.27 -20.56 -6.10
C ARG A 15 -1.98 -19.66 -4.89
N LYS A 16 -1.93 -18.35 -5.08
CA LYS A 16 -1.71 -17.36 -4.02
C LYS A 16 -2.99 -16.86 -3.37
N SER A 17 -4.16 -17.07 -3.97
CA SER A 17 -5.45 -16.67 -3.37
C SER A 17 -5.62 -17.23 -1.97
N ASP A 18 -6.12 -16.39 -1.07
CA ASP A 18 -6.48 -16.76 0.30
C ASP A 18 -7.52 -17.89 0.36
N HIS A 19 -7.49 -18.66 1.46
CA HIS A 19 -8.40 -19.78 1.68
C HIS A 19 -9.88 -19.39 1.67
N SER A 20 -10.22 -18.17 2.12
CA SER A 20 -11.58 -17.64 2.10
C SER A 20 -12.06 -17.28 0.68
N HIS A 21 -11.15 -17.18 -0.29
CA HIS A 21 -11.52 -16.79 -1.65
C HIS A 21 -12.33 -17.91 -2.35
N PRO A 22 -13.48 -17.61 -3.00
CA PRO A 22 -14.33 -18.63 -3.63
C PRO A 22 -13.63 -19.48 -4.71
N LEU A 23 -12.60 -18.94 -5.37
CA LEU A 23 -11.80 -19.71 -6.33
C LEU A 23 -10.79 -20.65 -5.66
N ALA A 24 -10.33 -20.32 -4.45
CA ALA A 24 -9.44 -21.19 -3.69
C ALA A 24 -10.14 -22.50 -3.33
N SER A 25 -11.36 -22.41 -2.79
CA SER A 25 -12.18 -23.57 -2.47
C SER A 25 -12.51 -24.42 -3.70
N ARG A 26 -12.82 -23.79 -4.84
CA ARG A 26 -13.08 -24.52 -6.11
C ARG A 26 -11.84 -25.20 -6.70
N VAL A 27 -10.65 -24.65 -6.46
CA VAL A 27 -9.38 -25.29 -6.88
C VAL A 27 -9.09 -26.53 -6.04
N ASP A 28 -9.34 -26.46 -4.74
CA ASP A 28 -9.09 -27.58 -3.81
C ASP A 28 -10.26 -28.56 -3.69
N ALA A 29 -11.42 -28.22 -4.25
CA ALA A 29 -12.60 -29.08 -4.26
C ALA A 29 -12.27 -30.47 -4.86
N PRO A 30 -12.84 -31.55 -4.30
CA PRO A 30 -12.65 -32.89 -4.82
C PRO A 30 -13.12 -32.95 -6.28
N VAL A 31 -12.43 -33.75 -7.09
CA VAL A 31 -12.81 -33.95 -8.49
C VAL A 31 -13.99 -34.92 -8.52
N LEU A 32 -15.21 -34.40 -8.39
CA LEU A 32 -16.44 -35.21 -8.33
C LEU A 32 -16.75 -35.91 -9.67
N LEU A 33 -16.28 -35.34 -10.78
CA LEU A 33 -16.32 -35.95 -12.10
C LEU A 33 -14.95 -36.59 -12.39
N ARG A 34 -14.87 -37.59 -13.28
CA ARG A 34 -13.57 -38.15 -13.73
C ARG A 34 -12.64 -37.15 -14.45
N ARG A 35 -12.99 -35.86 -14.51
CA ARG A 35 -12.27 -34.81 -15.23
C ARG A 35 -12.11 -33.55 -14.37
N LYS A 36 -10.87 -33.06 -14.29
CA LYS A 36 -10.57 -31.76 -13.67
C LYS A 36 -11.20 -30.62 -14.45
N THR A 37 -11.76 -29.64 -13.74
CA THR A 37 -12.29 -28.43 -14.35
C THR A 37 -11.18 -27.61 -15.03
N ARG A 38 -11.55 -26.66 -15.90
CA ARG A 38 -10.56 -25.72 -16.47
C ARG A 38 -9.80 -24.96 -15.37
N LEU A 39 -10.49 -24.57 -14.31
CA LEU A 39 -9.92 -23.89 -13.15
C LEU A 39 -8.86 -24.75 -12.44
N GLN A 40 -9.20 -26.01 -12.12
CA GLN A 40 -8.29 -26.95 -11.47
C GLN A 40 -7.09 -27.31 -12.36
N ARG A 41 -7.30 -27.46 -13.67
CA ARG A 41 -6.21 -27.69 -14.64
C ARG A 41 -5.26 -26.50 -14.73
N THR A 42 -5.79 -25.27 -14.72
CA THR A 42 -4.96 -24.08 -14.75
C THR A 42 -4.17 -23.91 -13.45
N ALA A 43 -4.80 -24.12 -12.28
CA ALA A 43 -4.07 -24.09 -11.00
C ALA A 43 -2.96 -25.16 -10.91
N ALA A 44 -3.16 -26.31 -11.55
CA ALA A 44 -2.19 -27.40 -11.58
C ALA A 44 -0.94 -27.13 -12.43
N LEU A 45 -0.86 -26.00 -13.15
CA LEU A 45 0.35 -25.61 -13.89
C LEU A 45 1.51 -25.25 -12.98
N LEU A 46 1.21 -24.89 -11.72
CA LEU A 46 2.19 -24.58 -10.70
C LEU A 46 2.01 -25.51 -9.49
N PRO A 47 3.09 -25.81 -8.75
CA PRO A 47 2.99 -26.55 -7.50
C PRO A 47 2.08 -25.82 -6.50
N LYS A 48 1.61 -26.55 -5.49
CA LYS A 48 0.98 -25.89 -4.33
C LYS A 48 2.05 -25.04 -3.65
N VAL A 49 1.71 -23.81 -3.36
CA VAL A 49 2.55 -22.84 -2.64
C VAL A 49 1.76 -22.32 -1.45
N GLU A 50 2.46 -21.72 -0.50
CA GLU A 50 1.82 -20.99 0.59
C GLU A 50 0.93 -19.89 0.02
N ARG A 51 -0.36 -19.94 0.39
CA ARG A 51 -1.39 -18.98 0.01
C ARG A 51 -1.21 -17.71 0.84
N LEU A 52 -1.59 -16.58 0.26
CA LEU A 52 -1.69 -15.33 1.00
C LEU A 52 -2.79 -15.47 2.05
N ILE A 53 -2.56 -14.94 3.24
CA ILE A 53 -3.58 -14.86 4.27
C ILE A 53 -4.25 -13.49 4.13
N HIS A 54 -5.56 -13.49 3.86
CA HIS A 54 -6.34 -12.26 3.87
C HIS A 54 -6.53 -11.84 5.33
N THR A 55 -5.56 -11.11 5.86
CA THR A 55 -5.72 -10.51 7.17
C THR A 55 -6.74 -9.38 7.06
N HIS A 56 -7.75 -9.38 7.93
CA HIS A 56 -8.59 -8.19 8.10
C HIS A 56 -7.69 -6.97 8.34
N ARG A 57 -8.10 -5.82 7.79
CA ARG A 57 -7.42 -4.55 8.02
C ARG A 57 -7.33 -4.34 9.53
N ARG A 58 -6.12 -4.49 10.07
CA ARG A 58 -5.84 -4.28 11.48
C ARG A 58 -5.33 -2.87 11.63
N TYR A 59 -6.20 -2.01 12.12
CA TYR A 59 -5.78 -0.73 12.66
C TYR A 59 -5.21 -0.98 14.07
N PRO A 60 -4.02 -0.47 14.38
CA PRO A 60 -3.55 -0.41 15.76
C PRO A 60 -4.63 0.20 16.69
N PRO A 61 -4.68 -0.23 17.97
CA PRO A 61 -5.54 0.44 18.94
C PRO A 61 -5.29 1.95 18.92
N GLY A 62 -6.36 2.74 18.74
CA GLY A 62 -6.28 4.20 18.67
C GLY A 62 -6.26 4.81 17.27
N SER A 63 -6.15 4.04 16.17
CA SER A 63 -6.13 4.65 14.81
C SER A 63 -7.46 5.26 14.37
N THR A 64 -8.54 5.03 15.10
CA THR A 64 -9.85 5.67 14.86
C THR A 64 -10.09 6.88 15.76
N LEU A 65 -9.16 7.19 16.66
CA LEU A 65 -9.24 8.40 17.47
C LEU A 65 -8.92 9.59 16.60
N ASP A 66 -9.64 10.68 16.84
CA ASP A 66 -9.32 11.97 16.24
C ASP A 66 -7.91 12.39 16.69
N PRO A 67 -6.93 12.49 15.78
CA PRO A 67 -5.57 12.86 16.13
C PRO A 67 -5.47 14.28 16.69
N THR A 68 -6.45 15.15 16.44
CA THR A 68 -6.47 16.51 17.00
C THR A 68 -7.20 16.59 18.35
N GLY A 69 -7.77 15.49 18.84
CA GLY A 69 -8.49 15.46 20.11
C GLY A 69 -9.69 16.42 20.17
N GLY A 70 -10.30 16.74 19.03
CA GLY A 70 -11.39 17.71 18.92
C GLY A 70 -10.96 19.16 18.76
N LEU A 71 -9.66 19.45 18.63
CA LEU A 71 -9.17 20.79 18.31
C LEU A 71 -9.61 21.23 16.91
N SER A 72 -9.92 22.52 16.76
CA SER A 72 -10.14 23.10 15.44
C SER A 72 -8.84 23.07 14.63
N LYS A 73 -8.96 23.13 13.30
CA LYS A 73 -7.82 23.12 12.40
C LYS A 73 -6.85 24.28 12.68
N GLU A 74 -7.40 25.44 13.02
CA GLU A 74 -6.65 26.66 13.32
C GLU A 74 -5.88 26.54 14.64
N ALA A 75 -6.51 25.96 15.67
CA ALA A 75 -5.86 25.70 16.95
C ALA A 75 -4.74 24.66 16.80
N ALA A 76 -5.00 23.56 16.11
CA ALA A 76 -4.01 22.52 15.83
C ALA A 76 -2.83 23.06 14.99
N ALA A 77 -3.09 23.93 14.01
CA ALA A 77 -2.04 24.58 13.23
C ALA A 77 -1.16 25.49 14.12
N THR A 78 -1.78 26.26 15.01
CA THR A 78 -1.05 27.13 15.96
C THR A 78 -0.14 26.33 16.89
N GLU A 79 -0.64 25.22 17.44
CA GLU A 79 0.16 24.33 18.30
C GLU A 79 1.29 23.67 17.52
N PHE A 80 1.02 23.23 16.28
CA PHE A 80 2.02 22.65 15.40
C PHE A 80 3.13 23.65 15.06
N GLU A 81 2.80 24.90 14.72
CA GLU A 81 3.78 25.95 14.46
C GLU A 81 4.65 26.26 15.69
N ALA A 82 4.04 26.32 16.88
CA ALA A 82 4.76 26.52 18.14
C ALA A 82 5.72 25.35 18.44
N TRP A 83 5.27 24.11 18.25
CA TRP A 83 6.12 22.91 18.37
C TRP A 83 7.25 22.93 17.35
N TYR A 84 6.94 23.19 16.08
CA TYR A 84 7.91 23.23 15.00
C TYR A 84 9.00 24.29 15.22
N ALA A 85 8.62 25.47 15.73
CA ALA A 85 9.55 26.54 16.09
C ALA A 85 10.42 26.21 17.33
N SER A 86 9.95 25.31 18.20
CA SER A 86 10.69 24.85 19.39
C SER A 86 11.72 23.75 19.10
N LEU A 87 11.75 23.21 17.88
CA LEU A 87 12.71 22.20 17.49
C LEU A 87 14.14 22.77 17.53
N PRO A 88 15.11 22.01 18.09
CA PRO A 88 16.51 22.41 18.04
C PRO A 88 17.02 22.63 16.61
N PRO A 89 17.95 23.57 16.35
CA PRO A 89 18.40 23.88 14.99
C PRO A 89 19.07 22.74 14.23
N ASP A 90 19.60 21.74 14.95
CA ASP A 90 20.22 20.53 14.40
C ASP A 90 19.19 19.48 13.98
N ASN A 91 17.94 19.61 14.43
CA ASN A 91 16.87 18.68 14.08
C ASN A 91 16.44 18.87 12.62
N VAL A 92 16.19 17.76 11.95
CA VAL A 92 15.70 17.70 10.58
C VAL A 92 14.22 17.34 10.62
N ALA A 93 13.39 18.17 9.99
CA ALA A 93 11.97 17.90 9.80
C ALA A 93 11.71 17.59 8.32
N ILE A 94 10.97 16.51 8.08
CA ILE A 94 10.62 16.06 6.74
C ILE A 94 9.10 16.10 6.63
N PHE A 95 8.60 16.87 5.66
CA PHE A 95 7.19 16.91 5.30
C PHE A 95 7.01 16.12 4.01
N SER A 96 6.24 15.04 4.07
CA SER A 96 5.90 14.23 2.90
C SER A 96 4.42 14.32 2.61
N ASP A 97 4.07 14.30 1.32
CA ASP A 97 2.69 14.24 0.88
C ASP A 97 2.54 13.27 -0.30
N GLY A 98 1.36 12.67 -0.39
CA GLY A 98 0.99 11.74 -1.46
C GLY A 98 -0.18 12.28 -2.26
N SER A 99 -0.16 12.06 -3.57
CA SER A 99 -1.29 12.44 -4.43
C SER A 99 -1.63 11.33 -5.41
N GLN A 100 -2.88 11.35 -5.86
CA GLN A 100 -3.38 10.42 -6.87
C GLN A 100 -4.14 11.19 -7.95
N THR A 101 -3.82 10.91 -9.21
CA THR A 101 -4.56 11.46 -10.35
C THR A 101 -5.90 10.77 -10.55
N CYS A 102 -6.81 11.38 -11.31
CA CYS A 102 -8.08 10.76 -11.70
C CYS A 102 -7.88 9.41 -12.43
N ASP A 103 -6.78 9.26 -13.16
CA ASP A 103 -6.41 8.03 -13.87
C ASP A 103 -5.81 6.95 -12.96
N GLY A 104 -5.72 7.20 -11.65
CA GLY A 104 -5.21 6.24 -10.67
C GLY A 104 -3.69 6.20 -10.53
N LYS A 105 -2.95 7.14 -11.13
CA LYS A 105 -1.49 7.24 -10.96
C LYS A 105 -1.18 7.88 -9.63
N VAL A 106 -0.26 7.29 -8.88
CA VAL A 106 0.09 7.73 -7.53
C VAL A 106 1.50 8.32 -7.54
N GLY A 107 1.65 9.49 -6.91
CA GLY A 107 2.92 10.19 -6.76
C GLY A 107 3.15 10.65 -5.34
N TYR A 108 4.41 10.87 -5.00
CA TYR A 108 4.87 11.37 -3.72
C TYR A 108 5.71 12.64 -3.90
N GLY A 109 5.68 13.49 -2.89
CA GLY A 109 6.58 14.63 -2.74
C GLY A 109 7.08 14.72 -1.31
N PHE A 110 8.24 15.32 -1.11
CA PHE A 110 8.74 15.66 0.21
C PHE A 110 9.59 16.94 0.19
N ALA A 111 9.64 17.61 1.35
CA ALA A 111 10.50 18.74 1.63
C ALA A 111 11.18 18.55 2.98
N VAL A 112 12.47 18.88 3.04
CA VAL A 112 13.35 18.67 4.18
C VAL A 112 13.80 20.03 4.70
N TYR A 113 13.60 20.26 5.99
CA TYR A 113 13.95 21.49 6.69
C TYR A 113 14.90 21.21 7.84
N GLN A 114 15.85 22.12 8.05
CA GLN A 114 16.72 22.14 9.23
C GLN A 114 16.92 23.59 9.67
N GLY A 115 16.75 23.86 10.97
CA GLY A 115 16.84 25.23 11.51
C GLY A 115 15.88 26.23 10.83
N GLY A 116 14.69 25.77 10.41
CA GLY A 116 13.69 26.60 9.71
C GLY A 116 14.01 26.90 8.24
N LYS A 117 15.10 26.34 7.69
CA LYS A 117 15.49 26.51 6.28
C LYS A 117 15.30 25.22 5.51
N GLU A 118 14.76 25.32 4.29
CA GLU A 118 14.70 24.17 3.38
C GLU A 118 16.12 23.78 2.94
N ILE A 119 16.47 22.52 3.15
CA ILE A 119 17.78 21.94 2.79
C ILE A 119 17.69 20.92 1.65
N GLY A 120 16.48 20.52 1.27
CA GLY A 120 16.26 19.64 0.13
C GLY A 120 14.79 19.34 -0.10
N CYS A 121 14.46 18.92 -1.31
CA CYS A 121 13.13 18.45 -1.67
C CYS A 121 13.23 17.41 -2.79
N GLY A 122 12.16 16.66 -2.98
CA GLY A 122 12.09 15.64 -4.01
C GLY A 122 10.67 15.22 -4.29
N GLN A 123 10.49 14.59 -5.45
CA GLN A 123 9.21 14.03 -5.86
C GLN A 123 9.41 12.86 -6.80
N GLY A 124 8.39 12.02 -6.93
CA GLY A 124 8.38 10.93 -7.88
C GLY A 124 7.02 10.29 -8.02
N SER A 125 6.89 9.43 -9.02
CA SER A 125 5.72 8.56 -9.16
C SER A 125 6.06 7.19 -8.62
N LEU A 126 5.10 6.56 -7.94
CA LEU A 126 5.19 5.13 -7.70
C LEU A 126 4.96 4.39 -9.02
N PRO A 127 5.63 3.25 -9.23
CA PRO A 127 5.34 2.44 -10.41
C PRO A 127 3.85 2.10 -10.45
N ASP A 128 3.30 2.00 -11.67
CA ASP A 128 1.93 1.54 -11.97
C ASP A 128 1.78 0.05 -11.61
N PHE A 129 2.00 -0.29 -10.35
CA PHE A 129 1.56 -1.54 -9.77
C PHE A 129 0.07 -1.40 -9.48
N PRO A 130 -0.76 -2.41 -9.77
CA PRO A 130 -2.23 -2.29 -9.72
C PRO A 130 -2.84 -2.02 -8.33
N HIS A 131 -2.04 -1.63 -7.33
CA HIS A 131 -2.43 -1.50 -5.93
C HIS A 131 -1.73 -0.35 -5.17
N SER A 132 -0.92 0.50 -5.82
CA SER A 132 -0.32 1.65 -5.12
C SER A 132 -1.43 2.61 -4.70
N VAL A 133 -1.45 3.01 -3.43
CA VAL A 133 -2.39 4.00 -2.88
C VAL A 133 -1.66 5.24 -2.37
N VAL A 134 -2.38 6.34 -2.17
CA VAL A 134 -1.82 7.60 -1.67
C VAL A 134 -0.96 7.41 -0.41
N PHE A 135 -1.41 6.56 0.52
CA PHE A 135 -0.66 6.24 1.73
C PHE A 135 0.70 5.59 1.45
N ASP A 136 0.81 4.74 0.42
CA ASP A 136 2.10 4.17 0.02
C ASP A 136 3.04 5.27 -0.49
N ALA A 137 2.49 6.26 -1.20
CA ALA A 137 3.24 7.42 -1.67
C ALA A 137 3.72 8.29 -0.52
N GLU A 138 2.87 8.61 0.47
CA GLU A 138 3.26 9.34 1.66
C GLU A 138 4.42 8.65 2.39
N ALA A 139 4.31 7.33 2.62
CA ALA A 139 5.35 6.54 3.28
C ALA A 139 6.67 6.51 2.47
N VAL A 140 6.59 6.37 1.14
CA VAL A 140 7.77 6.42 0.28
C VAL A 140 8.38 7.82 0.26
N GLY A 141 7.57 8.88 0.24
CA GLY A 141 8.03 10.27 0.32
C GLY A 141 8.80 10.53 1.61
N ALA A 142 8.25 10.09 2.75
CA ALA A 142 8.93 10.18 4.05
C ALA A 142 10.26 9.42 4.03
N TRP A 143 10.28 8.17 3.52
CA TRP A 143 11.49 7.36 3.43
C TRP A 143 12.56 7.98 2.51
N ARG A 144 12.15 8.62 1.40
CA ARG A 144 13.06 9.26 0.44
C ARG A 144 13.67 10.56 0.98
N GLY A 145 13.02 11.19 1.96
CA GLY A 145 13.53 12.39 2.62
C GLY A 145 14.49 12.12 3.78
N LEU A 146 14.57 10.87 4.27
CA LEU A 146 15.53 10.42 5.29
C LEU A 146 16.91 10.13 4.70
#